data_AF-A0A9W8RJH4-F1
#
_entry.id   AF-A0A9W8RJH4-F1
#
_cell.length_a   1.000
_cell.length_b   1.000
_cell.length_c   1.000
_cell.angle_alpha   90.00
_cell.angle_beta   90.00
_cell.angle_gamma   90.00
#
_symmetry.space_group_name_H-M   'P 1'
#
loop_
_entity.id
_entity.type
_entity.pdbx_description
1 polymer ?
#
loop_
_entity_poly.entity_id
_entity_poly.type
_entity_poly.pdbx_seq_one_letter_code
_entity_poly.pdbx_strand_id
1 'polypeptide(L)'
;MTAVTTAWHDGEVAVHELLKVPTNGNPTATGFPLRYEERLLQSPIVAVGTLDDHGRPWTTIWGGERGFAQRIAEDVVGYKHMNNDNPQSLNDDFVRTFTISSVHAGDGKVAITVKRHGPATDLLWRHPLNETLKIPVMGFGGKESFHMVKGQESVFVAGGVGITPMLAQAPSILEGDDGKNVKVLWSLRAEDLSLAEDSFKNIRGLAASTKVFVTGEIPTPGSGQGDGMVEKLQELGAEVEIRRMVEEDFASLKRHGTKFYLCAAPQLLTNLIKWLEEEDIVWEDFGY
;
A
#
# COMPACT_ATOMS: atom_id res chain seq x y z
N MET A 1 18.20 40.01 -19.32
CA MET A 1 17.81 39.89 -20.75
C MET A 1 16.37 40.32 -20.88
N THR A 2 16.10 41.31 -21.73
CA THR A 2 14.76 41.82 -22.04
C THR A 2 13.95 40.72 -22.73
N ALA A 3 12.78 40.39 -22.18
CA ALA A 3 11.82 39.52 -22.86
C ALA A 3 11.49 40.12 -24.23
N VAL A 4 11.83 39.40 -25.30
CA VAL A 4 11.38 39.75 -26.65
C VAL A 4 9.86 39.57 -26.64
N THR A 5 9.12 40.68 -26.70
CA THR A 5 7.67 40.67 -26.87
C THR A 5 7.39 40.08 -28.25
N THR A 6 6.86 38.87 -28.29
CA THR A 6 6.39 38.22 -29.50
C THR A 6 5.16 38.97 -30.00
N ALA A 7 5.21 39.46 -31.24
CA ALA A 7 4.03 40.05 -31.87
C ALA A 7 2.95 38.97 -32.03
N TRP A 8 1.68 39.35 -31.92
CA TRP A 8 0.57 38.44 -32.21
C TRP A 8 0.59 38.04 -33.69
N HIS A 9 0.32 36.78 -33.97
CA HIS A 9 0.13 36.29 -35.33
C HIS A 9 -1.28 36.66 -35.84
N ASP A 10 -1.45 36.88 -37.15
CA ASP A 10 -2.72 37.31 -37.76
C ASP A 10 -3.91 36.41 -37.37
N GLY A 11 -3.67 35.10 -37.29
CA GLY A 11 -4.66 34.13 -36.82
C GLY A 11 -5.06 34.30 -35.35
N GLU A 12 -4.12 34.66 -34.47
CA GLU A 12 -4.39 34.92 -33.05
C GLU A 12 -5.23 36.19 -32.88
N VAL A 13 -4.90 37.24 -33.65
CA VAL A 13 -5.67 38.49 -33.70
C VAL A 13 -7.11 38.22 -34.16
N ALA A 14 -7.28 37.45 -35.23
CA ALA A 14 -8.61 37.10 -35.75
C ALA A 14 -9.47 36.35 -34.71
N VAL A 15 -8.86 35.44 -33.93
CA VAL A 15 -9.57 34.73 -32.84
C VAL A 15 -9.90 35.67 -31.69
N HIS A 16 -9.00 36.58 -31.31
CA HIS A 16 -9.26 37.59 -30.28
C HIS A 16 -10.42 38.51 -30.67
N GLU A 17 -10.49 38.96 -31.93
CA GLU A 17 -11.59 39.76 -32.46
C GLU A 17 -12.92 38.99 -32.43
N LEU A 18 -12.90 37.74 -32.89
CA LEU A 18 -14.08 36.87 -32.91
C LEU A 18 -14.65 36.63 -31.50
N LEU A 19 -13.78 36.34 -30.54
CA LEU A 19 -14.15 36.04 -29.15
C LEU A 19 -14.23 37.28 -28.26
N LYS A 20 -13.95 38.47 -28.80
CA LYS A 20 -13.89 39.75 -28.07
C LYS A 20 -12.95 39.71 -26.86
N VAL A 21 -11.83 39.00 -26.99
CA VAL A 21 -10.80 38.90 -25.95
C VAL A 21 -9.89 40.13 -26.01
N PRO A 22 -9.66 40.83 -24.88
CA PRO A 22 -8.75 41.96 -24.85
C PRO A 22 -7.32 41.55 -25.23
N THR A 23 -6.68 42.32 -26.13
CA THR A 23 -5.28 42.14 -26.54
C THR A 23 -4.32 42.79 -25.52
N ASN A 24 -4.36 42.30 -24.28
CA ASN A 24 -3.31 42.60 -23.32
C ASN A 24 -2.05 41.80 -23.69
N GLY A 25 -0.85 42.30 -23.35
CA GLY A 25 0.44 41.83 -23.87
C GLY A 25 0.59 40.31 -24.05
N ASN A 26 1.23 39.89 -25.15
CA ASN A 26 1.35 38.49 -25.53
C ASN A 26 2.04 37.66 -24.43
N PRO A 27 1.37 36.65 -23.83
CA PRO A 27 1.96 35.83 -22.78
C PRO A 27 3.00 34.83 -23.33
N THR A 28 3.06 34.68 -24.65
CA THR A 28 3.98 33.78 -25.35
C THR A 28 5.41 34.26 -25.16
N ALA A 29 6.25 33.36 -24.66
CA ALA A 29 7.67 33.60 -24.51
C ALA A 29 8.44 32.55 -25.30
N THR A 30 9.52 32.99 -25.94
CA THR A 30 10.53 32.08 -26.48
C THR A 30 11.36 31.50 -25.34
N GLY A 31 11.71 30.22 -25.44
CA GLY A 31 12.46 29.52 -24.38
C GLY A 31 11.60 29.23 -23.14
N PHE A 32 12.26 29.04 -21.99
CA PHE A 32 11.62 28.76 -20.71
C PHE A 32 11.91 29.86 -19.67
N PRO A 33 11.04 30.89 -19.57
CA PRO A 33 11.18 31.95 -18.57
C PRO A 33 11.23 31.43 -17.12
N LEU A 34 12.16 31.96 -16.32
CA LEU A 34 12.33 31.60 -14.90
C LEU A 34 11.03 31.71 -14.09
N ARG A 35 10.15 32.66 -14.43
CA ARG A 35 8.85 32.83 -13.75
C ARG A 35 7.92 31.61 -13.84
N TYR A 36 8.17 30.67 -14.75
CA TYR A 36 7.39 29.45 -14.90
C TYR A 36 8.00 28.24 -14.20
N GLU A 37 9.19 28.37 -13.60
CA GLU A 37 9.91 27.26 -12.96
C GLU A 37 9.14 26.67 -11.77
N GLU A 38 8.63 27.52 -10.88
CA GLU A 38 7.82 27.08 -9.74
C GLU A 38 6.54 26.36 -10.20
N ARG A 39 5.88 26.87 -11.25
CA ARG A 39 4.70 26.22 -11.84
C ARG A 39 5.07 24.85 -12.41
N LEU A 40 6.20 24.75 -13.11
CA LEU A 40 6.67 23.48 -13.68
C LEU A 40 6.92 22.44 -12.58
N LEU A 41 7.58 22.84 -11.50
CA LEU A 41 7.86 21.97 -10.35
C LEU A 41 6.58 21.50 -9.63
N GLN A 42 5.54 22.32 -9.57
CA GLN A 42 4.29 21.98 -8.89
C GLN A 42 3.29 21.24 -9.80
N SER A 43 3.50 21.24 -11.12
CA SER A 43 2.56 20.65 -12.06
C SER A 43 2.72 19.13 -12.14
N PRO A 44 1.64 18.35 -11.93
CA PRO A 44 1.67 16.90 -12.18
C PRO A 44 1.48 16.55 -13.67
N ILE A 45 1.32 17.56 -14.54
CA ILE A 45 1.14 17.39 -15.98
C ILE A 45 1.93 18.44 -16.77
N VAL A 46 2.43 18.08 -17.95
CA VAL A 46 3.05 18.99 -18.92
C VAL A 46 2.50 18.68 -20.31
N ALA A 47 1.99 19.70 -21.00
CA ALA A 47 1.65 19.58 -22.41
C ALA A 47 2.90 19.83 -23.27
N VAL A 48 3.22 18.90 -24.14
CA VAL A 48 4.35 18.98 -25.08
C VAL A 48 3.79 19.11 -26.49
N GLY A 49 4.27 20.09 -27.23
CA GLY A 49 3.84 20.36 -28.60
C GLY A 49 5.03 20.43 -29.56
N THR A 50 4.81 20.01 -30.80
CA THR A 50 5.76 20.16 -31.91
C THR A 50 4.99 20.41 -33.21
N LEU A 51 5.71 20.73 -34.28
CA LEU A 51 5.19 20.67 -35.64
C LEU A 51 5.67 19.36 -36.30
N ASP A 52 4.86 18.81 -37.21
CA ASP A 52 5.29 17.74 -38.11
C ASP A 52 6.05 18.29 -39.33
N ASP A 53 6.51 17.41 -40.22
CA ASP A 53 7.26 17.78 -41.44
C ASP A 53 6.46 18.65 -42.43
N HIS A 54 5.13 18.73 -42.25
CA HIS A 54 4.24 19.58 -43.03
C HIS A 54 3.86 20.87 -42.31
N GLY A 55 4.44 21.14 -41.13
CA GLY A 55 4.15 22.32 -40.33
C GLY A 55 2.82 22.24 -39.56
N ARG A 56 2.21 21.06 -39.46
CA ARG A 56 0.96 20.87 -38.71
C ARG A 56 1.26 20.66 -37.23
N PRO A 57 0.53 21.32 -36.31
CA PRO A 57 0.77 21.18 -34.89
C PRO A 57 0.34 19.80 -34.39
N TRP A 58 1.18 19.23 -33.52
CA TRP A 58 0.93 18.03 -32.73
C TRP A 58 1.14 18.34 -31.26
N THR A 59 0.28 17.80 -30.40
CA THR A 59 0.43 17.94 -28.94
C THR A 59 0.12 16.64 -28.22
N THR A 60 0.80 16.42 -27.10
CA THR A 60 0.57 15.31 -26.16
C THR A 60 0.65 15.82 -24.73
N ILE A 61 0.08 15.08 -23.79
CA ILE A 61 0.13 15.37 -22.36
C ILE A 61 0.99 14.31 -21.69
N TRP A 62 1.99 14.75 -20.91
CA TRP A 62 2.79 13.89 -20.05
C TRP A 62 2.38 14.11 -18.60
N GLY A 63 2.22 13.01 -17.85
CA GLY A 63 1.88 13.03 -16.43
C GLY A 63 3.00 12.46 -15.56
N GLY A 64 3.07 12.91 -14.31
CA GLY A 64 4.01 12.40 -13.30
C GLY A 64 3.77 13.00 -11.91
N GLU A 65 4.55 12.58 -10.92
CA GLU A 65 4.54 13.22 -9.59
C GLU A 65 4.99 14.69 -9.68
N ARG A 66 4.65 15.51 -8.68
CA ARG A 66 5.16 16.89 -8.62
C ARG A 66 6.70 16.86 -8.61
N GLY A 67 7.31 17.71 -9.44
CA GLY A 67 8.75 17.70 -9.69
C GLY A 67 9.21 16.65 -10.69
N PHE A 68 8.31 15.95 -11.39
CA PHE A 68 8.69 15.07 -12.50
C PHE A 68 9.33 15.83 -13.66
N ALA A 69 8.96 17.10 -13.84
CA ALA A 69 9.59 18.02 -14.78
C ALA A 69 10.20 19.21 -14.03
N GLN A 70 11.41 19.59 -14.43
CA GLN A 70 12.12 20.73 -13.84
C GLN A 70 13.08 21.35 -14.85
N ARG A 71 13.43 22.61 -14.63
CA ARG A 71 14.49 23.26 -15.39
C ARG A 71 15.84 22.66 -14.97
N ILE A 72 16.67 22.28 -15.94
CA ILE A 72 18.01 21.72 -15.67
C ILE A 72 19.14 22.58 -16.28
N ALA A 73 18.81 23.44 -17.24
CA ALA A 73 19.70 24.48 -17.76
C ALA A 73 18.88 25.64 -18.34
N GLU A 74 19.53 26.67 -18.87
CA GLU A 74 18.86 27.70 -19.66
C GLU A 74 18.15 27.07 -20.86
N ASP A 75 16.85 27.33 -20.98
CA ASP A 75 15.96 26.78 -22.01
C ASP A 75 15.91 25.25 -22.12
N VAL A 76 16.36 24.52 -21.08
CA VAL A 76 16.28 23.06 -21.02
C VAL A 76 15.42 22.63 -19.83
N VAL A 77 14.32 21.95 -20.15
CA VAL A 77 13.46 21.24 -19.18
C VAL A 77 13.82 19.75 -19.22
N GLY A 78 14.26 19.23 -18.07
CA GLY A 78 14.40 17.80 -17.86
C GLY A 78 13.07 17.22 -17.39
N TYR A 79 12.77 15.98 -17.80
CA TYR A 79 11.60 15.23 -17.33
C TYR A 79 12.01 13.82 -16.92
N LYS A 80 11.36 13.28 -15.88
CA LYS A 80 11.58 11.92 -15.38
C LYS A 80 10.52 10.99 -15.98
N HIS A 81 10.88 10.32 -17.07
CA HIS A 81 10.03 9.34 -17.76
C HIS A 81 10.18 7.91 -17.22
N MET A 82 11.30 7.65 -16.55
CA MET A 82 11.70 6.40 -15.91
C MET A 82 12.55 6.78 -14.71
N ASN A 83 12.19 6.29 -13.53
CA ASN A 83 12.94 6.50 -12.32
C ASN A 83 13.57 5.17 -11.93
N ASN A 84 14.77 4.87 -12.44
CA ASN A 84 15.44 3.59 -12.18
C ASN A 84 15.63 3.33 -10.68
N ASP A 85 15.78 4.40 -9.89
CA ASP A 85 15.96 4.31 -8.44
C ASP A 85 14.64 4.07 -7.69
N ASN A 86 13.51 4.48 -8.28
CA ASN A 86 12.16 4.18 -7.76
C ASN A 86 11.13 4.04 -8.88
N PRO A 87 11.11 2.90 -9.60
CA PRO A 87 10.24 2.73 -10.77
C PRO A 87 8.75 2.84 -10.45
N GLN A 88 8.37 2.46 -9.23
CA GLN A 88 7.00 2.49 -8.75
C GLN A 88 6.48 3.92 -8.48
N SER A 89 7.36 4.94 -8.42
CA SER A 89 6.94 6.35 -8.27
C SER A 89 6.30 6.97 -9.51
N LEU A 90 6.33 6.28 -10.65
CA LEU A 90 5.77 6.77 -11.90
C LEU A 90 4.44 6.09 -12.20
N ASN A 91 3.45 6.89 -12.63
CA ASN A 91 2.14 6.42 -13.08
C ASN A 91 1.31 5.65 -12.02
N ASP A 92 1.43 6.02 -10.74
CA ASP A 92 0.58 5.50 -9.68
C ASP A 92 -0.75 6.26 -9.61
N ASP A 93 -1.88 5.55 -9.53
CA ASP A 93 -3.21 6.14 -9.40
C ASP A 93 -3.60 6.46 -7.94
N PHE A 94 -2.75 6.09 -6.97
CA PHE A 94 -2.97 6.18 -5.52
C PHE A 94 -4.23 5.44 -5.01
N VAL A 95 -4.83 4.57 -5.81
CA VAL A 95 -6.00 3.79 -5.42
C VAL A 95 -5.53 2.44 -4.89
N ARG A 96 -5.92 2.10 -3.65
CA ARG A 96 -5.58 0.82 -3.01
C ARG A 96 -6.76 0.29 -2.20
N THR A 97 -6.82 -1.03 -2.07
CA THR A 97 -7.76 -1.72 -1.19
C THR A 97 -7.04 -2.14 0.09
N PHE A 98 -7.58 -1.77 1.25
CA PHE A 98 -7.05 -2.20 2.54
C PHE A 98 -8.12 -2.96 3.31
N THR A 99 -7.72 -4.06 3.92
CA THR A 99 -8.57 -4.77 4.87
C THR A 99 -8.75 -3.91 6.11
N ILE A 100 -10.00 -3.74 6.55
CA ILE A 100 -10.30 -3.18 7.87
C ILE A 100 -9.80 -4.17 8.92
N SER A 101 -8.91 -3.73 9.80
CA SER A 101 -8.29 -4.58 10.83
C SER A 101 -8.90 -4.41 12.23
N SER A 102 -9.82 -3.45 12.40
CA SER A 102 -10.60 -3.26 13.62
C SER A 102 -11.94 -3.98 13.59
N VAL A 103 -12.47 -4.32 14.76
CA VAL A 103 -13.87 -4.70 14.93
C VAL A 103 -14.78 -3.50 14.68
N HIS A 104 -15.96 -3.74 14.13
CA HIS A 104 -17.00 -2.71 14.03
C HIS A 104 -17.57 -2.36 15.41
N ALA A 105 -17.24 -1.17 15.92
CA ALA A 105 -17.68 -0.68 17.23
C ALA A 105 -18.94 0.21 17.18
N GLY A 106 -19.49 0.46 15.98
CA GLY A 106 -20.68 1.32 15.80
C GLY A 106 -20.44 2.83 16.04
N ASP A 107 -19.19 3.25 16.25
CA ASP A 107 -18.80 4.64 16.52
C ASP A 107 -18.37 5.42 15.27
N GLY A 108 -18.54 4.81 14.09
CA GLY A 108 -18.14 5.39 12.80
C GLY A 108 -16.62 5.39 12.56
N LYS A 109 -15.83 4.70 13.39
CA LYS A 109 -14.38 4.57 13.19
C LYS A 109 -14.01 3.18 12.67
N VAL A 110 -12.95 3.16 11.88
CA VAL A 110 -12.30 1.94 11.40
C VAL A 110 -10.79 2.12 11.50
N ALA A 111 -10.08 1.02 11.74
CA ALA A 111 -8.63 0.96 11.62
C ALA A 111 -8.23 0.10 10.42
N ILE A 112 -7.10 0.46 9.82
CA ILE A 112 -6.40 -0.34 8.82
C ILE A 112 -4.97 -0.58 9.30
N THR A 113 -4.42 -1.73 8.97
CA THR A 113 -3.01 -2.04 9.23
C THR A 113 -2.32 -2.24 7.88
N VAL A 114 -1.32 -1.41 7.60
CA VAL A 114 -0.78 -1.27 6.25
C VAL A 114 0.73 -1.49 6.26
N LYS A 115 1.21 -2.30 5.32
CA LYS A 115 2.64 -2.46 5.08
C LYS A 115 3.13 -1.28 4.23
N ARG A 116 4.26 -0.70 4.61
CA ARG A 116 4.96 0.29 3.80
C ARG A 116 5.49 -0.37 2.51
N HIS A 117 4.81 -0.10 1.40
CA HIS A 117 5.06 -0.64 0.07
C HIS A 117 4.43 0.26 -1.02
N GLY A 118 5.27 0.99 -1.74
CA GLY A 118 4.86 1.84 -2.87
C GLY A 118 4.28 3.22 -2.49
N PRO A 119 3.98 4.06 -3.49
CA PRO A 119 3.65 5.48 -3.31
C PRO A 119 2.48 5.77 -2.37
N ALA A 120 1.38 5.01 -2.48
CA ALA A 120 0.17 5.24 -1.68
C ALA A 120 0.41 5.01 -0.18
N THR A 121 1.09 3.93 0.19
CA THR A 121 1.36 3.61 1.60
C THR A 121 2.54 4.43 2.14
N ASP A 122 3.48 4.82 1.29
CA ASP A 122 4.53 5.78 1.63
C ASP A 122 3.98 7.20 1.90
N LEU A 123 2.90 7.59 1.24
CA LEU A 123 2.18 8.83 1.55
C LEU A 123 1.59 8.77 2.95
N LEU A 124 0.93 7.66 3.32
CA LEU A 124 0.39 7.46 4.66
C LEU A 124 1.50 7.49 5.72
N TRP A 125 2.64 6.86 5.45
CA TRP A 125 3.76 6.80 6.38
C TRP A 125 4.45 8.16 6.61
N ARG A 126 4.52 9.00 5.58
CA ARG A 126 5.13 10.34 5.65
C ARG A 126 4.19 11.40 6.22
N HIS A 127 2.87 11.15 6.23
CA HIS A 127 1.89 12.10 6.69
C HIS A 127 2.02 12.33 8.21
N PRO A 128 2.08 13.59 8.69
CA PRO A 128 2.18 13.88 10.11
C PRO A 128 0.97 13.37 10.90
N LEU A 129 1.21 12.58 11.96
CA LEU A 129 0.14 11.98 12.77
C LEU A 129 -0.73 13.00 13.54
N ASN A 130 -0.23 14.22 13.73
CA ASN A 130 -0.93 15.32 14.37
C ASN A 130 -1.81 16.13 13.40
N GLU A 131 -1.84 15.77 12.13
CA GLU A 131 -2.63 16.45 11.10
C GLU A 131 -3.69 15.52 10.53
N THR A 132 -4.88 16.06 10.26
CA THR A 132 -5.96 15.28 9.65
C THR A 132 -5.71 15.10 8.16
N LEU A 133 -5.56 13.84 7.72
CA LEU A 133 -5.56 13.47 6.31
C LEU A 133 -6.97 13.13 5.84
N LYS A 134 -7.47 13.85 4.82
CA LYS A 134 -8.76 13.55 4.19
C LYS A 134 -8.52 12.70 2.95
N ILE A 135 -9.05 11.48 2.93
CA ILE A 135 -8.92 10.53 1.82
C ILE A 135 -10.33 10.13 1.35
N PRO A 136 -10.62 10.13 0.05
CA PRO A 136 -11.87 9.60 -0.47
C PRO A 136 -11.94 8.07 -0.25
N VAL A 137 -13.05 7.59 0.30
CA VAL A 137 -13.35 6.16 0.39
C VAL A 137 -14.22 5.80 -0.81
N MET A 138 -13.71 4.94 -1.69
CA MET A 138 -14.40 4.53 -2.92
C MET A 138 -15.52 3.53 -2.66
N GLY A 139 -15.39 2.70 -1.61
CA GLY A 139 -16.38 1.71 -1.23
C GLY A 139 -15.84 0.71 -0.22
N PHE A 140 -16.71 -0.20 0.21
CA PHE A 140 -16.39 -1.34 1.05
C PHE A 140 -16.75 -2.62 0.30
N GLY A 141 -15.89 -3.63 0.39
CA GLY A 141 -16.08 -4.93 -0.25
C GLY A 141 -15.34 -6.02 0.51
N GLY A 142 -15.67 -7.27 0.20
CA GLY A 142 -15.06 -8.46 0.81
C GLY A 142 -15.73 -9.72 0.29
N LYS A 143 -15.15 -10.88 0.57
CA LYS A 143 -15.72 -12.18 0.22
C LYS A 143 -16.35 -12.82 1.45
N GLU A 144 -17.64 -13.16 1.37
CA GLU A 144 -18.33 -13.87 2.46
C GLU A 144 -17.65 -15.20 2.83
N SER A 145 -16.96 -15.83 1.87
CA SER A 145 -16.21 -17.07 2.09
C SER A 145 -15.07 -16.93 3.11
N PHE A 146 -14.60 -15.70 3.36
CA PHE A 146 -13.55 -15.37 4.33
C PHE A 146 -14.07 -15.05 5.73
N HIS A 147 -15.39 -15.07 5.93
CA HIS A 147 -15.99 -14.98 7.25
C HIS A 147 -15.81 -16.31 7.99
N MET A 148 -15.10 -16.25 9.11
CA MET A 148 -14.87 -17.40 9.98
C MET A 148 -16.12 -17.69 10.81
N VAL A 149 -16.48 -18.96 10.93
CA VAL A 149 -17.66 -19.39 11.67
C VAL A 149 -17.25 -19.76 13.10
N LYS A 150 -17.88 -19.10 14.10
CA LYS A 150 -17.64 -19.39 15.52
C LYS A 150 -17.96 -20.87 15.83
N GLY A 151 -17.04 -21.54 16.53
CA GLY A 151 -17.16 -22.96 16.89
C GLY A 151 -16.70 -23.95 15.81
N GLN A 152 -16.45 -23.52 14.57
CA GLN A 152 -15.89 -24.37 13.51
C GLN A 152 -14.39 -24.58 13.72
N GLU A 153 -13.90 -25.81 13.56
CA GLU A 153 -12.46 -26.09 13.51
C GLU A 153 -11.82 -25.39 12.30
N SER A 154 -10.97 -24.40 12.58
CA SER A 154 -10.44 -23.49 11.57
C SER A 154 -8.97 -23.18 11.77
N VAL A 155 -8.22 -23.07 10.67
CA VAL A 155 -6.82 -22.66 10.67
C VAL A 155 -6.67 -21.41 9.81
N PHE A 156 -6.22 -20.31 10.42
CA PHE A 156 -5.88 -19.07 9.71
C PHE A 156 -4.38 -19.01 9.47
N VAL A 157 -3.94 -18.83 8.22
CA VAL A 157 -2.54 -18.74 7.84
C VAL A 157 -2.26 -17.37 7.27
N ALA A 158 -1.40 -16.62 7.95
CA ALA A 158 -1.05 -15.25 7.62
C ALA A 158 0.43 -15.11 7.26
N GLY A 159 0.72 -14.30 6.24
CA GLY A 159 2.06 -13.75 6.00
C GLY A 159 2.05 -12.23 6.13
N GLY A 160 2.89 -11.66 7.00
CA GLY A 160 2.97 -10.20 7.17
C GLY A 160 1.61 -9.59 7.56
N VAL A 161 1.21 -8.55 6.83
CA VAL A 161 -0.08 -7.86 6.99
C VAL A 161 -1.31 -8.66 6.54
N GLY A 162 -1.11 -9.87 5.99
CA GLY A 162 -2.21 -10.80 5.73
C GLY A 162 -2.96 -11.28 6.98
N ILE A 163 -2.48 -10.95 8.18
CA ILE A 163 -3.20 -11.21 9.44
C ILE A 163 -4.46 -10.34 9.59
N THR A 164 -4.60 -9.26 8.83
CA THR A 164 -5.64 -8.25 9.05
C THR A 164 -7.08 -8.76 9.02
N PRO A 165 -7.49 -9.71 8.15
CA PRO A 165 -8.83 -10.30 8.23
C PRO A 165 -9.05 -11.07 9.53
N MET A 166 -8.00 -11.70 10.08
CA MET A 166 -8.06 -12.37 11.38
C MET A 166 -8.18 -11.35 12.51
N LEU A 167 -7.44 -10.24 12.49
CA LEU A 167 -7.53 -9.21 13.54
C LEU A 167 -8.95 -8.64 13.68
N ALA A 168 -9.65 -8.43 12.56
CA ALA A 168 -11.01 -7.91 12.55
C ALA A 168 -12.05 -8.90 13.09
N GLN A 169 -11.80 -10.20 12.95
CA GLN A 169 -12.73 -11.27 13.32
C GLN A 169 -12.40 -11.89 14.69
N ALA A 170 -11.13 -11.85 15.10
CA ALA A 170 -10.60 -12.52 16.28
C ALA A 170 -11.39 -12.24 17.57
N PRO A 171 -11.81 -10.99 17.87
CA PRO A 171 -12.57 -10.73 19.09
C PRO A 171 -13.92 -11.47 19.18
N SER A 172 -14.56 -11.81 18.07
CA SER A 172 -15.84 -12.54 18.08
C SER A 172 -15.64 -14.07 18.03
N ILE A 173 -14.65 -14.54 17.28
CA ILE A 173 -14.40 -15.98 17.07
C ILE A 173 -13.55 -16.63 18.16
N LEU A 174 -12.71 -15.85 18.86
CA LEU A 174 -11.87 -16.35 19.97
C LEU A 174 -12.52 -16.19 21.34
N GLU A 175 -13.71 -15.62 21.41
CA GLU A 175 -14.44 -15.42 22.67
C GLU A 175 -15.02 -16.75 23.19
N GLY A 176 -14.73 -17.07 24.45
CA GLY A 176 -15.26 -18.25 25.15
C GLY A 176 -14.45 -19.52 24.89
N ASP A 177 -15.06 -20.69 25.10
CA ASP A 177 -14.42 -21.99 24.85
C ASP A 177 -14.19 -22.27 23.36
N ASP A 178 -14.91 -21.58 22.47
CA ASP A 178 -14.83 -21.73 21.01
C ASP A 178 -13.46 -21.32 20.45
N GLY A 179 -12.71 -20.46 21.15
CA GLY A 179 -11.36 -20.06 20.75
C GLY A 179 -10.36 -21.22 20.68
N LYS A 180 -10.68 -22.38 21.28
CA LYS A 180 -9.87 -23.61 21.18
C LYS A 180 -9.92 -24.25 19.79
N ASN A 181 -10.95 -23.95 19.00
CA ASN A 181 -11.17 -24.52 17.67
C ASN A 181 -10.46 -23.71 16.57
N VAL A 182 -9.88 -22.55 16.91
CA VAL A 182 -9.15 -21.70 15.96
C VAL A 182 -7.65 -21.82 16.22
N LYS A 183 -6.88 -22.05 15.15
CA LYS A 183 -5.43 -21.98 15.15
C LYS A 183 -4.96 -20.93 14.17
N VAL A 184 -3.93 -20.18 14.53
CA VAL A 184 -3.33 -19.14 13.69
C VAL A 184 -1.86 -19.48 13.44
N LEU A 185 -1.45 -19.56 12.18
CA LEU A 185 -0.05 -19.63 11.78
C LEU A 185 0.34 -18.31 11.14
N TRP A 186 1.27 -17.58 11.75
CA TRP A 186 1.61 -16.23 11.30
C TRP A 186 3.10 -16.08 11.03
N SER A 187 3.48 -15.91 9.76
CA SER A 187 4.86 -15.60 9.41
C SER A 187 5.10 -14.09 9.39
N LEU A 188 6.11 -13.66 10.15
CA LEU A 188 6.55 -12.28 10.27
C LEU A 188 8.06 -12.15 10.07
N ARG A 189 8.50 -10.97 9.66
CA ARG A 189 9.90 -10.59 9.79
C ARG A 189 10.16 -10.12 11.22
N ALA A 190 11.40 -10.29 11.69
CA ALA A 190 11.80 -9.85 13.02
C ALA A 190 11.52 -8.34 13.25
N GLU A 191 11.69 -7.51 12.21
CA GLU A 191 11.39 -6.07 12.23
C GLU A 191 9.92 -5.73 12.49
N ASP A 192 9.00 -6.67 12.23
CA ASP A 192 7.55 -6.48 12.34
C ASP A 192 6.95 -7.11 13.62
N LEU A 193 7.75 -7.66 14.54
CA LEU A 193 7.23 -8.37 15.72
C LEU A 193 6.45 -7.48 16.69
N SER A 194 6.65 -6.15 16.64
CA SER A 194 5.84 -5.19 17.40
C SER A 194 4.36 -5.22 17.02
N LEU A 195 4.04 -5.55 15.77
CA LEU A 195 2.66 -5.74 15.34
C LEU A 195 2.01 -6.94 16.03
N ALA A 196 2.76 -8.04 16.20
CA ALA A 196 2.26 -9.21 16.92
C ALA A 196 2.06 -8.92 18.40
N GLU A 197 3.03 -8.26 19.04
CA GLU A 197 2.94 -7.88 20.44
C GLU A 197 1.71 -7.00 20.70
N ASP A 198 1.50 -5.97 19.89
CA ASP A 198 0.32 -5.09 19.99
C ASP A 198 -0.99 -5.87 19.79
N SER A 199 -1.06 -6.69 18.74
CA SER A 199 -2.25 -7.50 18.43
C SER A 199 -2.60 -8.45 19.59
N PHE A 200 -1.61 -9.12 20.17
CA PHE A 200 -1.79 -10.04 21.28
C PHE A 200 -2.23 -9.36 22.57
N LYS A 201 -1.74 -8.14 22.84
CA LYS A 201 -2.18 -7.35 24.01
C LYS A 201 -3.61 -6.85 23.86
N ASN A 202 -4.03 -6.51 22.64
CA ASN A 202 -5.33 -5.91 22.36
C ASN A 202 -6.44 -6.94 22.08
N ILE A 203 -6.10 -8.18 21.71
CA ILE A 203 -7.06 -9.22 21.33
C ILE A 203 -6.90 -10.45 22.24
N ARG A 204 -7.87 -10.62 23.14
CA ARG A 204 -7.90 -11.75 24.07
C ARG A 204 -7.94 -13.08 23.32
N GLY A 205 -7.09 -14.02 23.74
CA GLY A 205 -7.03 -15.38 23.18
C GLY A 205 -6.19 -15.52 21.91
N LEU A 206 -5.84 -14.41 21.24
CA LEU A 206 -5.09 -14.47 19.98
C LEU A 206 -3.72 -15.11 20.16
N ALA A 207 -2.93 -14.66 21.15
CA ALA A 207 -1.61 -15.22 21.42
C ALA A 207 -1.64 -16.75 21.63
N ALA A 208 -2.51 -17.22 22.54
CA ALA A 208 -2.66 -18.65 22.85
C ALA A 208 -3.13 -19.53 21.68
N SER A 209 -3.76 -18.91 20.66
CA SER A 209 -4.17 -19.59 19.42
C SER A 209 -3.11 -19.52 18.31
N THR A 210 -2.04 -18.75 18.50
CA THR A 210 -1.10 -18.37 17.45
C THR A 210 0.26 -19.03 17.62
N LYS A 211 0.77 -19.58 16.50
CA LYS A 211 2.17 -19.92 16.32
C LYS A 211 2.79 -18.95 15.31
N VAL A 212 3.83 -18.23 15.76
CA VAL A 212 4.54 -17.20 15.00
C VAL A 212 5.82 -17.78 14.40
N PHE A 213 6.00 -17.62 13.10
CA PHE A 213 7.19 -18.00 12.35
C PHE A 213 8.02 -16.76 12.02
N VAL A 214 9.13 -16.57 12.75
CA VAL A 214 10.00 -15.40 12.63
C VAL A 214 11.06 -15.62 11.57
N THR A 215 11.19 -14.66 10.67
CA THR A 215 12.16 -14.66 9.57
C THR A 215 13.02 -13.38 9.57
N GLY A 216 14.15 -13.41 8.88
CA GLY A 216 15.06 -12.26 8.79
C GLY A 216 16.10 -12.24 9.93
N GLU A 217 16.80 -11.12 10.06
CA GLU A 217 17.80 -10.91 11.11
C GLU A 217 17.13 -10.65 12.44
N ILE A 218 17.38 -11.52 13.42
CA ILE A 218 16.84 -11.36 14.77
C ILE A 218 17.80 -10.48 15.57
N PRO A 219 17.31 -9.39 16.19
CA PRO A 219 18.12 -8.57 17.07
C PRO A 219 18.73 -9.42 18.18
N THR A 220 20.05 -9.33 18.36
CA THR A 220 20.74 -10.02 19.45
C THR A 220 20.36 -9.43 20.80
N PRO A 221 20.34 -10.24 21.86
CA PRO A 221 20.15 -9.74 23.21
C PRO A 221 21.15 -8.63 23.56
N GLY A 222 20.66 -7.50 24.03
CA GLY A 222 21.43 -6.29 24.36
C GLY A 222 21.66 -5.30 23.19
N SER A 223 21.13 -5.55 21.99
CA SER A 223 21.37 -4.71 20.80
C SER A 223 20.48 -3.45 20.67
N GLY A 224 19.47 -3.27 21.54
CA GLY A 224 18.56 -2.12 21.51
C GLY A 224 17.15 -2.47 21.04
N GLN A 225 16.49 -1.60 20.27
CA GLN A 225 15.11 -1.76 19.81
C GLN A 225 14.91 -3.12 19.10
N GLY A 226 14.03 -3.98 19.64
CA GLY A 226 13.78 -5.33 19.12
C GLY A 226 14.36 -6.46 19.98
N ASP A 227 15.15 -6.13 21.00
CA ASP A 227 15.65 -7.08 22.00
C ASP A 227 14.50 -7.69 22.84
N GLY A 228 14.59 -8.99 23.10
CA GLY A 228 13.65 -9.74 23.93
C GLY A 228 12.27 -9.95 23.30
N MET A 229 12.11 -9.65 22.00
CA MET A 229 10.77 -9.63 21.40
C MET A 229 10.17 -11.02 21.25
N VAL A 230 10.99 -12.03 20.96
CA VAL A 230 10.55 -13.42 20.89
C VAL A 230 10.06 -13.89 22.25
N GLU A 231 10.82 -13.59 23.30
CA GLU A 231 10.49 -13.91 24.69
C GLU A 231 9.19 -13.24 25.11
N LYS A 232 8.97 -11.96 24.76
CA LYS A 232 7.70 -11.27 25.03
C LYS A 232 6.51 -11.95 24.36
N LEU A 233 6.63 -12.39 23.10
CA LEU A 233 5.55 -13.10 22.43
C LEU A 233 5.25 -14.45 23.11
N GLN A 234 6.30 -15.14 23.57
CA GLN A 234 6.16 -16.39 24.33
C GLN A 234 5.51 -16.16 25.71
N GLU A 235 5.88 -15.10 26.42
CA GLU A 235 5.28 -14.68 27.69
C GLU A 235 3.79 -14.32 27.53
N LEU A 236 3.41 -13.75 26.40
CA LEU A 236 2.01 -13.50 26.03
C LEU A 236 1.24 -14.79 25.69
N GLY A 237 1.93 -15.92 25.54
CA GLY A 237 1.35 -17.24 25.34
C GLY A 237 1.36 -17.75 23.89
N ALA A 238 2.07 -17.07 22.98
CA ALA A 238 2.24 -17.56 21.61
C ALA A 238 3.36 -18.59 21.50
N GLU A 239 3.18 -19.58 20.64
CA GLU A 239 4.29 -20.41 20.18
C GLU A 239 5.13 -19.60 19.20
N VAL A 240 6.46 -19.66 19.30
CA VAL A 240 7.34 -18.90 18.40
C VAL A 240 8.45 -19.79 17.88
N GLU A 241 8.62 -19.80 16.55
CA GLU A 241 9.68 -20.52 15.87
C GLU A 241 10.50 -19.60 14.96
N ILE A 242 11.82 -19.68 15.09
CA ILE A 242 12.79 -18.90 14.31
C ILE A 242 13.12 -19.66 13.03
N ARG A 243 12.18 -19.67 12.09
CA ARG A 243 12.34 -20.25 10.75
C ARG A 243 11.17 -19.86 9.85
N ARG A 244 11.28 -20.21 8.58
CA ARG A 244 10.14 -20.19 7.64
C ARG A 244 9.20 -21.37 7.93
N MET A 245 7.91 -21.17 7.66
CA MET A 245 6.93 -22.25 7.59
C MET A 245 7.33 -23.29 6.53
N VAL A 246 7.07 -24.54 6.84
CA VAL A 246 7.26 -25.69 5.94
C VAL A 246 6.00 -26.56 5.92
N GLU A 247 5.93 -27.51 5.00
CA GLU A 247 4.74 -28.37 4.82
C GLU A 247 4.42 -29.18 6.09
N GLU A 248 5.44 -29.62 6.81
CA GLU A 248 5.32 -30.44 8.01
C GLU A 248 4.59 -29.72 9.16
N ASP A 249 4.57 -28.39 9.17
CA ASP A 249 3.81 -27.59 10.15
C ASP A 249 2.30 -27.83 10.08
N PHE A 250 1.81 -28.32 8.95
CA PHE A 250 0.39 -28.54 8.69
C PHE A 250 -0.05 -29.97 8.99
N ALA A 251 0.89 -30.90 9.16
CA ALA A 251 0.59 -32.34 9.26
C ALA A 251 -0.39 -32.67 10.40
N SER A 252 -0.31 -31.97 11.54
CA SER A 252 -1.18 -32.18 12.70
C SER A 252 -2.49 -31.37 12.66
N LEU A 253 -2.60 -30.44 11.70
CA LEU A 253 -3.73 -29.53 11.51
C LEU A 253 -4.72 -30.04 10.45
N LYS A 254 -4.29 -30.93 9.56
CA LYS A 254 -5.12 -31.60 8.55
C LYS A 254 -6.05 -32.62 9.20
N ARG A 255 -7.20 -32.15 9.71
CA ARG A 255 -8.23 -32.98 10.34
C ARG A 255 -9.53 -32.85 9.56
N HIS A 256 -10.30 -33.94 9.52
CA HIS A 256 -11.58 -33.98 8.81
C HIS A 256 -12.53 -32.86 9.28
N GLY A 257 -12.91 -31.96 8.37
CA GLY A 257 -13.80 -30.84 8.63
C GLY A 257 -13.11 -29.53 9.03
N THR A 258 -11.78 -29.50 9.08
CA THR A 258 -11.00 -28.27 9.30
C THR A 258 -11.05 -27.39 8.05
N LYS A 259 -11.37 -26.11 8.24
CA LYS A 259 -11.34 -25.13 7.15
C LYS A 259 -10.13 -24.21 7.28
N PHE A 260 -9.41 -24.02 6.18
CA PHE A 260 -8.21 -23.20 6.12
C PHE A 260 -8.49 -21.86 5.45
N TYR A 261 -8.02 -20.78 6.07
CA TYR A 261 -8.12 -19.40 5.59
C TYR A 261 -6.71 -18.86 5.35
N LEU A 262 -6.35 -18.58 4.09
CA LEU A 262 -4.98 -18.24 3.71
C LEU A 262 -4.92 -16.78 3.24
N CYS A 263 -4.10 -15.96 3.89
CA CYS A 263 -3.87 -14.58 3.47
C CYS A 263 -2.37 -14.24 3.55
N ALA A 264 -1.71 -14.24 2.40
CA ALA A 264 -0.26 -14.12 2.32
C ALA A 264 0.20 -13.49 1.00
N ALA A 265 1.48 -13.09 0.95
CA ALA A 265 2.10 -12.65 -0.29
C ALA A 265 2.16 -13.80 -1.32
N PRO A 266 2.15 -13.51 -2.64
CA PRO A 266 1.95 -14.52 -3.70
C PRO A 266 2.85 -15.76 -3.57
N GLN A 267 4.14 -15.58 -3.25
CA GLN A 267 5.07 -16.71 -3.16
C GLN A 267 4.74 -17.69 -2.02
N LEU A 268 4.35 -17.18 -0.85
CA LEU A 268 3.95 -18.04 0.27
C LEU A 268 2.59 -18.68 -0.03
N LEU A 269 1.67 -17.91 -0.61
CA LEU A 269 0.35 -18.41 -0.96
C LEU A 269 0.40 -19.58 -1.95
N THR A 270 1.24 -19.51 -2.99
CA THR A 270 1.47 -20.63 -3.92
C THR A 270 1.92 -21.90 -3.20
N ASN A 271 2.80 -21.78 -2.21
CA ASN A 271 3.25 -22.92 -1.43
C ASN A 271 2.12 -23.47 -0.54
N LEU A 272 1.35 -22.61 0.12
CA LEU A 272 0.24 -23.01 0.98
C LEU A 272 -0.84 -23.75 0.20
N ILE A 273 -1.20 -23.26 -0.99
CA ILE A 273 -2.18 -23.93 -1.86
C ILE A 273 -1.69 -25.32 -2.23
N LYS A 274 -0.40 -25.48 -2.54
CA LYS A 274 0.19 -26.79 -2.83
C LYS A 274 0.20 -27.71 -1.61
N TRP A 275 0.58 -27.21 -0.43
CA TRP A 275 0.64 -28.01 0.80
C TRP A 275 -0.74 -28.45 1.29
N LEU A 276 -1.80 -27.75 0.90
CA LEU A 276 -3.18 -27.94 1.37
C LEU A 276 -4.13 -28.30 0.22
N GLU A 277 -3.63 -28.89 -0.86
CA GLU A 277 -4.42 -29.15 -2.08
C GLU A 277 -5.64 -30.07 -1.87
N GLU A 278 -5.59 -30.92 -0.84
CA GLU A 278 -6.68 -31.85 -0.48
C GLU A 278 -7.61 -31.32 0.64
N GLU A 279 -7.36 -30.11 1.15
CA GLU A 279 -8.09 -29.52 2.28
C GLU A 279 -9.15 -28.51 1.83
N ASP A 280 -10.13 -28.21 2.70
CA ASP A 280 -11.09 -27.12 2.47
C ASP A 280 -10.40 -25.76 2.68
N ILE A 281 -9.95 -25.15 1.59
CA ILE A 281 -9.21 -23.88 1.62
C ILE A 281 -10.00 -22.72 1.01
N VAL A 282 -9.88 -21.55 1.65
CA VAL A 282 -10.26 -20.26 1.08
C VAL A 282 -9.06 -19.33 1.20
N TRP A 283 -8.78 -18.56 0.16
CA TRP A 283 -7.62 -17.68 0.15
C TRP A 283 -7.88 -16.29 -0.45
N GLU A 284 -7.08 -15.34 0.02
CA GLU A 284 -6.91 -14.01 -0.55
C GLU A 284 -5.42 -13.69 -0.65
N ASP A 285 -5.04 -12.89 -1.63
CA ASP A 285 -3.71 -12.29 -1.69
C ASP A 285 -3.81 -10.78 -1.51
N PHE A 286 -2.68 -10.16 -1.13
CA PHE A 286 -2.49 -8.71 -1.12
C PHE A 286 -1.35 -8.31 -2.06
N GLY A 287 -1.18 -9.05 -3.17
CA GLY A 287 -0.13 -8.83 -4.15
C GLY A 287 -0.39 -7.57 -4.96
N TYR A 288 0.12 -6.43 -4.49
CA TYR A 288 0.27 -5.19 -5.26
C TYR A 288 1.68 -5.08 -5.85
#